data_AF-A0A6P0SBR6-F1
#
_entry.id   AF-A0A6P0SBR6-F1
#
_cell.length_a   1.000
_cell.length_b   1.000
_cell.length_c   1.000
_cell.angle_alpha   90.00
_cell.angle_beta   90.00
_cell.angle_gamma   90.00
#
_symmetry.space_group_name_H-M   'P 1'
#
loop_
_entity.id
_entity.type
_entity.pdbx_description
1 polymer ?
#
loop_
_entity_poly.entity_id
_entity_poly.type
_entity_poly.pdbx_seq_one_letter_code
_entity_poly.pdbx_strand_id
1 'polypeptide(L)'
;MSSQKQVKRYLAYWFQLGKKVVFDKSNVAVLANPVILGERYSQEFEDICKLIFSPDSGDCYLEGTQQTVAELLLPDWEVEDCALCQMPIPIKKAGMPSPICPCNDLLTWPNTELPAPREPINSNSHLRGICDRLYKIQSNHQ
;
A
#
# COMPACT_ATOMS: atom_id res chain seq x y z
N MET A 1 -12.59 8.02 5.06
CA MET A 1 -12.84 6.99 4.03
C MET A 1 -11.57 6.84 3.27
N SER A 2 -10.91 5.71 3.46
CA SER A 2 -9.75 5.38 2.66
C SER A 2 -10.21 5.11 1.23
N SER A 3 -9.58 5.77 0.27
CA SER A 3 -9.78 5.45 -1.14
C SER A 3 -9.20 4.07 -1.44
N GLN A 4 -9.71 3.42 -2.49
CA GLN A 4 -9.13 2.17 -2.99
C GLN A 4 -7.63 2.31 -3.31
N LYS A 5 -7.18 3.50 -3.71
CA LYS A 5 -5.76 3.81 -3.91
C LYS A 5 -4.96 3.77 -2.60
N GLN A 6 -5.49 4.34 -1.51
CA GLN A 6 -4.84 4.27 -0.19
C GLN A 6 -4.77 2.85 0.34
N VAL A 7 -5.84 2.06 0.18
CA VAL A 7 -5.86 0.64 0.58
C VAL A 7 -4.89 -0.18 -0.27
N LYS A 8 -4.80 0.09 -1.57
CA LYS A 8 -3.80 -0.54 -2.44
C LYS A 8 -2.37 -0.19 -2.03
N ARG A 9 -2.10 1.07 -1.69
CA ARG A 9 -0.81 1.51 -1.14
C ARG A 9 -0.47 0.77 0.15
N TYR A 10 -1.45 0.66 1.05
CA TYR A 10 -1.34 -0.11 2.29
C TYR A 10 -0.90 -1.56 2.01
N LEU A 11 -1.59 -2.27 1.13
CA LEU A 11 -1.24 -3.64 0.77
C LEU A 11 0.15 -3.75 0.14
N ALA A 12 0.49 -2.85 -0.79
CA ALA A 12 1.79 -2.84 -1.45
C ALA A 12 2.96 -2.70 -0.46
N TYR A 13 2.78 -1.87 0.57
CA TYR A 13 3.83 -1.61 1.55
C TYR A 13 4.06 -2.83 2.42
N TRP A 14 3.00 -3.45 2.91
CA TRP A 14 3.10 -4.63 3.76
C TRP A 14 3.58 -5.87 3.00
N PHE A 15 3.22 -6.02 1.71
CA PHE A 15 3.73 -7.10 0.88
C PHE A 15 5.25 -7.00 0.67
N GLN A 16 5.80 -5.78 0.58
CA GLN A 16 7.26 -5.58 0.51
C GLN A 16 7.98 -6.04 1.80
N LEU A 17 7.28 -6.11 2.93
CA LEU A 17 7.78 -6.68 4.18
C LEU A 17 7.41 -8.16 4.38
N GLY A 18 6.84 -8.80 3.36
CA GLY A 18 6.49 -10.23 3.36
C GLY A 18 5.14 -10.56 4.01
N LYS A 19 4.37 -9.56 4.44
CA LYS A 19 3.01 -9.78 4.96
C LYS A 19 2.08 -10.24 3.86
N LYS A 20 1.25 -11.22 4.17
CA LYS A 20 0.30 -11.82 3.23
C LYS A 20 -1.10 -11.28 3.45
N VAL A 21 -1.96 -11.40 2.44
CA VAL A 21 -3.40 -11.29 2.63
C VAL A 21 -3.97 -12.68 2.80
N VAL A 22 -4.80 -12.86 3.82
CA VAL A 22 -5.49 -14.12 4.12
C VAL A 22 -6.96 -13.98 3.72
N PHE A 23 -7.46 -14.93 2.93
CA PHE A 23 -8.87 -15.02 2.57
C PHE A 23 -9.60 -15.97 3.54
N ASP A 24 -10.63 -15.48 4.23
CA ASP A 24 -11.32 -16.24 5.27
C ASP A 24 -11.99 -17.50 4.73
N LYS A 25 -12.68 -17.40 3.58
CA LYS A 25 -13.42 -18.51 2.95
C LYS A 25 -12.54 -19.71 2.58
N SER A 26 -11.28 -19.48 2.22
CA SER A 26 -10.38 -20.52 1.71
C SER A 26 -9.20 -20.80 2.63
N ASN A 27 -9.00 -19.98 3.67
CA ASN A 27 -7.80 -19.95 4.51
C ASN A 27 -6.49 -19.92 3.69
N VAL A 28 -6.55 -19.32 2.49
CA VAL A 28 -5.39 -19.19 1.59
C VAL A 28 -4.73 -17.85 1.87
N ALA A 29 -3.42 -17.90 2.11
CA ALA A 29 -2.57 -16.72 2.25
C ALA A 29 -1.84 -16.43 0.93
N VAL A 30 -1.97 -15.21 0.42
CA VAL A 30 -1.40 -14.78 -0.87
C VAL A 30 -0.43 -13.61 -0.66
N LEU A 31 0.70 -13.66 -1.35
CA LEU A 31 1.75 -12.63 -1.34
C LEU A 31 2.27 -12.44 -2.76
N ALA A 32 2.25 -11.21 -3.27
CA ALA A 32 2.87 -10.91 -4.56
C ALA A 32 4.40 -10.85 -4.41
N ASN A 33 5.14 -11.46 -5.33
CA ASN A 33 6.59 -11.37 -5.36
C ASN A 33 7.14 -11.44 -6.80
N PRO A 34 7.60 -10.32 -7.38
CA PRO A 34 7.80 -9.00 -6.77
C PRO A 34 6.52 -8.16 -6.70
N VAL A 35 6.43 -7.21 -5.76
CA VAL A 35 5.33 -6.23 -5.70
C VAL A 35 5.46 -5.14 -6.77
N ILE A 36 6.70 -4.74 -7.07
CA ILE A 36 7.03 -3.64 -7.98
C ILE A 36 7.89 -4.19 -9.11
N LEU A 37 7.55 -3.84 -10.35
CA LEU A 37 8.33 -4.17 -11.54
C LEU A 37 8.63 -2.87 -12.31
N GLY A 38 9.87 -2.39 -12.18
CA GLY A 38 10.30 -1.12 -12.77
C GLY A 38 9.54 0.08 -12.21
N GLU A 39 8.79 0.77 -13.08
CA GLU A 39 8.02 1.98 -12.77
C GLU A 39 6.57 1.71 -12.38
N ARG A 40 6.16 0.44 -12.24
CA ARG A 40 4.77 0.04 -12.00
C ARG A 40 4.70 -1.06 -10.95
N TYR A 41 3.49 -1.31 -10.44
CA TYR A 41 3.24 -2.56 -9.74
C TYR A 41 3.36 -3.74 -10.70
N SER A 42 3.77 -4.89 -10.17
CA SER A 42 3.80 -6.12 -10.95
C SER A 42 2.38 -6.54 -11.35
N GLN A 43 2.27 -7.30 -12.45
CA GLN A 43 0.98 -7.84 -12.87
C GLN A 43 0.39 -8.77 -11.82
N GLU A 44 1.24 -9.55 -11.14
CA GLU A 44 0.83 -10.42 -10.03
C GLU A 44 0.19 -9.62 -8.89
N PHE A 45 0.81 -8.52 -8.46
CA PHE A 45 0.23 -7.65 -7.43
C PHE A 45 -1.10 -7.03 -7.87
N GLU A 46 -1.19 -6.58 -9.13
CA GLU A 46 -2.42 -6.04 -9.69
C GLU A 46 -3.55 -7.06 -9.71
N ASP A 47 -3.26 -8.32 -10.07
CA ASP A 47 -4.26 -9.38 -10.14
C ASP A 47 -4.72 -9.81 -8.74
N ILE A 48 -3.82 -9.86 -7.76
CA ILE A 48 -4.17 -10.05 -6.35
C ILE A 48 -5.06 -8.90 -5.86
N CYS A 49 -4.74 -7.65 -6.19
CA CYS A 49 -5.57 -6.51 -5.84
C CYS A 49 -6.97 -6.61 -6.46
N LYS A 50 -7.08 -6.97 -7.74
CA LYS A 50 -8.38 -7.20 -8.39
C LYS A 50 -9.20 -8.27 -7.67
N LEU A 51 -8.54 -9.35 -7.25
CA LEU A 51 -9.18 -10.42 -6.48
C LEU A 51 -9.68 -9.88 -5.13
N ILE A 52 -8.84 -9.17 -4.37
CA ILE A 52 -9.17 -8.60 -3.06
C ILE A 52 -10.36 -7.62 -3.13
N PHE A 53 -10.44 -6.83 -4.20
CA PHE A 53 -11.52 -5.86 -4.39
C PHE A 53 -12.74 -6.44 -5.12
N SER A 54 -12.71 -7.73 -5.50
CA SER A 54 -13.84 -8.39 -6.11
C SER A 54 -14.93 -8.65 -5.07
N PRO A 55 -16.22 -8.41 -5.37
CA PRO A 55 -17.30 -8.75 -4.44
C PRO A 55 -17.36 -10.26 -4.10
N ASP A 56 -16.80 -11.12 -4.96
CA ASP A 56 -16.85 -12.57 -4.78
C ASP A 56 -15.79 -13.10 -3.79
N SER A 57 -14.75 -12.32 -3.48
CA SER A 57 -13.63 -12.78 -2.65
C SER A 57 -14.02 -13.10 -1.21
N GLY A 58 -15.13 -12.52 -0.74
CA GLY A 58 -15.49 -12.53 0.68
C GLY A 58 -14.49 -11.75 1.53
N ASP A 59 -14.53 -12.02 2.83
CA ASP A 59 -13.67 -11.33 3.80
C ASP A 59 -12.20 -11.76 3.63
N CYS A 60 -11.35 -10.74 3.54
CA CYS A 60 -9.90 -10.91 3.52
C CYS A 60 -9.25 -9.83 4.37
N TYR A 61 -8.12 -10.15 4.98
CA TYR A 61 -7.42 -9.28 5.92
C TYR A 61 -5.91 -9.43 5.75
N LEU A 62 -5.16 -8.40 6.17
CA LEU A 62 -3.70 -8.50 6.21
C LEU A 62 -3.29 -9.41 7.38
N GLU A 63 -2.31 -10.27 7.16
CA GLU A 63 -1.73 -11.13 8.18
C GLU A 63 -1.31 -10.32 9.43
N GLY A 64 -1.77 -10.77 10.60
CA GLY A 64 -1.55 -10.08 11.87
C GLY A 64 -2.53 -8.94 12.16
N THR A 65 -3.59 -8.81 11.37
CA THR A 65 -4.65 -7.79 11.58
C THR A 65 -6.03 -8.42 11.70
N GLN A 66 -6.99 -7.65 12.23
CA GLN A 66 -8.36 -8.14 12.49
C GLN A 66 -9.39 -7.57 11.51
N GLN A 67 -9.15 -6.33 11.05
CA GLN A 67 -10.04 -5.62 10.16
C GLN A 67 -9.92 -6.14 8.73
N THR A 68 -11.06 -6.27 8.05
CA THR A 68 -11.08 -6.75 6.66
C THR A 68 -10.73 -5.61 5.70
N VAL A 69 -10.24 -5.96 4.51
CA VAL A 69 -9.98 -4.98 3.45
C VAL A 69 -11.26 -4.25 3.04
N ALA A 70 -12.42 -4.93 3.09
CA ALA A 70 -13.71 -4.32 2.83
C ALA A 70 -14.07 -3.26 3.89
N GLU A 71 -13.79 -3.51 5.17
CA GLU A 71 -13.97 -2.52 6.23
C GLU A 71 -13.11 -1.28 6.01
N LEU A 72 -11.87 -1.43 5.52
CA LEU A 72 -10.98 -0.29 5.25
C LEU A 72 -11.55 0.70 4.22
N LEU A 73 -12.47 0.25 3.37
CA LEU A 73 -13.16 1.07 2.38
C LEU A 73 -14.39 1.79 2.94
N LEU A 74 -14.84 1.45 4.15
CA LEU A 74 -15.97 2.12 4.80
C LEU A 74 -15.59 3.54 5.26
N PRO A 75 -16.57 4.45 5.39
CA PRO A 75 -16.32 5.84 5.80
C PRO A 75 -15.62 6.01 7.13
N ASP A 76 -15.81 5.03 8.03
CA ASP A 76 -15.34 4.97 9.42
C ASP A 76 -13.85 4.63 9.54
N TRP A 77 -13.20 4.28 8.44
CA TRP A 77 -11.77 3.94 8.41
C TRP A 77 -10.96 4.95 7.61
N GLU A 78 -9.72 5.13 8.08
CA GLU A 78 -8.65 5.90 7.44
C GLU A 78 -7.37 5.08 7.44
N VAL A 79 -6.53 5.28 6.44
CA VAL A 79 -5.20 4.67 6.35
C VAL A 79 -4.19 5.80 6.53
N GLU A 80 -3.55 5.80 7.68
CA GLU A 80 -2.60 6.82 8.14
C GLU A 80 -1.23 6.21 8.37
N ASP A 81 -0.18 7.02 8.39
CA ASP A 81 1.16 6.51 8.63
C ASP A 81 1.40 6.29 10.13
N CYS A 82 1.94 5.13 10.49
CA CYS A 82 2.25 4.78 11.86
C CYS A 82 3.29 5.75 12.45
N ALA A 83 3.01 6.33 13.61
CA ALA A 83 3.92 7.26 14.28
C ALA A 83 5.30 6.67 14.63
N LEU A 84 5.42 5.33 14.70
CA LEU A 84 6.67 4.64 15.03
C LEU A 84 7.47 4.26 13.78
N CYS A 85 6.84 3.61 12.80
CA CYS A 85 7.54 3.02 11.67
C CYS A 85 7.18 3.63 10.31
N GLN A 86 6.34 4.67 10.29
CA GLN A 86 5.85 5.37 9.10
C GLN A 86 5.13 4.47 8.07
N MET A 87 4.77 3.24 8.46
CA MET A 87 4.02 2.33 7.60
C MET A 87 2.52 2.67 7.63
N PRO A 88 1.81 2.52 6.51
CA PRO A 88 0.37 2.75 6.47
C PRO A 88 -0.33 1.75 7.39
N ILE A 89 -1.15 2.25 8.31
CA ILE A 89 -1.96 1.48 9.24
C ILE A 89 -3.41 1.94 9.17
N PRO A 90 -4.37 1.02 9.34
CA PRO A 90 -5.77 1.40 9.40
C PRO A 90 -6.12 1.92 10.78
N ILE A 91 -6.78 3.07 10.81
CA ILE A 91 -7.28 3.75 11.99
C ILE A 91 -8.79 3.89 11.86
N LYS A 92 -9.51 3.51 12.92
CA LYS A 92 -10.94 3.74 13.03
C LYS A 92 -11.16 5.17 13.51
N LYS A 93 -11.98 5.95 12.80
CA LYS A 93 -12.28 7.35 13.12
C LYS A 93 -12.96 7.53 14.46
N ALA A 94 -13.76 6.55 14.86
CA ALA A 94 -14.52 6.55 16.11
C ALA A 94 -14.23 5.27 16.90
N GLY A 95 -13.95 5.44 18.19
CA GLY A 95 -13.53 4.37 19.09
C GLY A 95 -12.03 4.39 19.36
N MET A 96 -11.55 3.38 20.10
CA MET A 96 -10.11 3.21 20.32
C MET A 96 -9.46 2.60 19.07
N PRO A 97 -8.31 3.14 18.63
CA PRO A 97 -7.53 2.52 17.57
C PRO A 97 -7.02 1.14 18.03
N SER A 98 -6.69 0.27 17.08
CA SER A 98 -5.98 -0.96 17.41
C SER A 98 -4.72 -0.61 18.23
N PRO A 99 -4.48 -1.28 19.37
CA PRO A 99 -3.35 -0.95 20.23
C PRO A 99 -2.00 -1.31 19.60
N ILE A 100 -1.99 -2.11 18.52
CA ILE A 100 -0.78 -2.73 17.99
C ILE A 100 -0.67 -2.49 16.49
N CYS A 101 0.47 -1.94 16.07
CA CYS A 101 0.84 -1.79 14.67
C CYS A 101 1.14 -3.16 14.03
N PRO A 102 0.79 -3.42 12.76
CA PRO A 102 1.11 -4.68 12.06
C PRO A 102 2.61 -4.97 11.92
N CYS A 103 3.50 -4.06 12.33
CA CYS A 103 4.93 -4.34 12.41
C CYS A 103 5.38 -5.02 13.71
N ASN A 104 4.53 -5.13 14.72
CA ASN A 104 4.93 -5.62 16.05
C ASN A 104 5.46 -7.06 16.03
N ASP A 105 5.06 -7.87 15.05
CA ASP A 105 5.50 -9.24 14.84
C ASP A 105 6.61 -9.37 13.77
N LEU A 106 7.10 -8.25 13.23
CA LEU A 106 8.25 -8.22 12.32
C LEU A 106 9.53 -7.99 13.13
N LEU A 107 10.30 -9.06 13.33
CA LEU A 107 11.54 -9.04 14.15
C LEU A 107 12.57 -7.99 13.72
N THR A 108 12.64 -7.70 12.42
CA THR A 108 13.66 -6.82 11.84
C THR A 108 13.14 -5.45 11.47
N TRP A 109 11.88 -5.10 11.76
CA TRP A 109 11.28 -3.82 11.38
C TRP A 109 10.95 -2.96 12.61
N PRO A 110 11.17 -1.64 12.60
CA PRO A 110 11.70 -0.81 11.50
C PRO A 110 13.21 -1.01 11.28
N ASN A 111 13.61 -1.24 10.02
CA ASN A 111 15.01 -1.32 9.63
C ASN A 111 15.43 -0.06 8.87
N THR A 112 16.39 0.69 9.40
CA THR A 112 16.94 1.87 8.72
C THR A 112 18.10 1.55 7.77
N GLU A 113 18.59 0.31 7.76
CA GLU A 113 19.65 -0.16 6.86
C GLU A 113 19.11 -0.58 5.48
N LEU A 114 17.82 -0.89 5.39
CA LEU A 114 17.15 -1.26 4.14
C LEU A 114 16.24 -0.13 3.66
N PRO A 115 16.02 0.00 2.33
CA PRO A 115 15.03 0.94 1.81
C PRO A 115 13.65 0.64 2.38
N ALA A 116 12.96 1.68 2.84
CA ALA A 116 11.58 1.53 3.27
C ALA A 116 10.66 1.10 2.10
N PRO A 117 9.57 0.37 2.39
CA PRO A 117 8.54 0.08 1.40
C PRO A 117 8.09 1.34 0.68
N ARG A 118 7.92 1.23 -0.63
CA ARG A 118 7.68 2.39 -1.51
C ARG A 118 6.59 2.14 -2.53
N GLU A 119 6.12 3.22 -3.15
CA GLU A 119 5.33 3.14 -4.39
C GLU A 119 6.24 3.00 -5.62
N PRO A 120 5.72 2.49 -6.75
CA PRO A 120 6.42 2.54 -8.02
C PRO A 120 6.74 3.99 -8.41
N ILE A 121 7.95 4.22 -8.92
CA ILE A 121 8.40 5.56 -9.30
C ILE A 121 7.86 5.89 -10.69
N ASN A 122 7.15 7.02 -10.84
CA ASN A 122 6.73 7.53 -12.15
C ASN A 122 7.76 8.55 -12.70
N SER A 123 8.92 8.05 -13.15
CA SER A 123 10.00 8.90 -13.67
C SER A 123 9.56 9.69 -14.90
N ASN A 124 8.67 9.14 -15.72
CA ASN A 124 8.19 9.76 -16.95
C ASN A 124 7.48 11.10 -16.71
N SER A 125 6.60 11.18 -15.70
CA SER A 125 5.93 12.43 -15.33
C SER A 125 6.91 13.51 -14.86
N HIS A 126 7.91 13.11 -14.08
CA HIS A 126 8.93 14.00 -13.57
C HIS A 126 9.84 14.51 -14.69
N LEU A 127 10.28 13.61 -15.59
CA LEU A 127 11.11 13.96 -16.74
C LEU A 127 10.36 14.88 -17.71
N ARG A 128 9.06 14.65 -17.97
CA ARG A 128 8.24 15.59 -18.77
C ARG A 128 8.19 16.97 -18.13
N GLY A 129 7.97 17.05 -16.82
CA GLY A 129 8.00 18.33 -16.10
C GLY A 129 9.35 19.05 -16.20
N ILE A 130 10.46 18.31 -16.20
CA ILE A 130 11.80 18.88 -16.45
C ILE A 130 11.90 19.41 -17.89
N CYS A 131 11.51 18.61 -18.89
CA CYS A 131 11.51 19.03 -20.30
C CYS A 131 10.67 20.30 -20.53
N ASP A 132 9.45 20.35 -20.00
CA ASP A 132 8.54 21.49 -20.15
C ASP A 132 9.14 22.79 -19.57
N ARG A 133 9.86 22.67 -18.45
CA ARG A 133 10.58 23.81 -17.85
C ARG A 133 11.74 24.28 -18.74
N LEU A 134 12.50 23.36 -19.33
CA LEU A 134 13.59 23.71 -20.23
C LEU A 134 13.08 24.43 -21.49
N TYR A 135 11.97 23.97 -22.07
CA TYR A 135 11.32 24.64 -23.21
C TYR A 135 10.83 26.05 -22.87
N LYS A 136 10.26 26.26 -21.67
CA LYS A 136 9.85 27.59 -21.18
C LYS A 136 11.02 28.55 -20.99
N ILE A 137 12.17 28.05 -20.52
CA ILE A 137 13.37 28.88 -20.33
C ILE A 137 13.94 29.31 -21.69
N GLN A 138 13.97 28.41 -22.67
CA GLN A 138 14.47 28.75 -24.01
C GLN A 138 13.57 29.73 -24.77
N SER A 139 12.24 29.61 -24.61
CA SER A 139 11.28 30.50 -25.28
C SER A 139 11.22 31.92 -24.70
N ASN A 140 11.68 32.14 -23.47
CA ASN A 140 11.80 33.48 -22.86
C ASN A 140 13.10 34.22 -23.25
N HIS A 141 13.99 33.60 -24.03
CA HIS A 141 15.25 34.18 -24.50
C HIS A 141 15.25 34.52 -26.00
N GLN A 142 14.08 34.45 -26.67
CA GLN A 142 13.83 34.96 -28.02
C GLN A 142 12.91 36.18 -27.93
#